data_AF-A0A1G0X5J7-F1
#
_entry.id   AF-A0A1G0X5J7-F1
#
_cell.length_a   1.000
_cell.length_b   1.000
_cell.length_c   1.000
_cell.angle_alpha   90.00
_cell.angle_beta   90.00
_cell.angle_gamma   90.00
#
_symmetry.space_group_name_H-M   'P 1'
#
loop_
_entity.id
_entity.type
_entity.pdbx_description
1 polymer ?
#
loop_
_entity_poly.entity_id
_entity_poly.type
_entity_poly.pdbx_seq_one_letter_code
_entity_poly.pdbx_strand_id
1 'polypeptide(L)'
;MPLEPKYITVNGRMQENPKYSQNDTTQIPQAVAVTNSIAPLAIVSSLEELMEASNIQEQQNGIPVLTAKSTDKTVKMLQDTEMLSLYNYRIPLDGGDNLYKIGQQFTQYKVPVGMLDKLRMLAEYKLDFIVDDSYSMNLITNVDATEAIEPVKTLIQNRLHREPHLGDKMSRLEEAENRLHTMISILTYFPVEHMQVRFLNSREPLVLDRTNKTPEEFEDYAHNSIRARFAKLNLLSTPVYAALQEGFNYKGKWCHYLFNDGKPNEDVEEITRLIINRNNPANHALTLISCTEDKEETKWMQKVDQLAQYVAEVDDFEDETTQVAEAQGAAFPFTKGLWLLCQLVAAINPSDLDALDENLPLSKFTMDDLMGRQLNPNEYQYLFENNPNAFLYISEYQRFLTEEVCAKAIIPTTVQEARESKAGYIEGARPNRTLEAIGPKLSKITDQAMTAFKAKYATLDLSNNNGAAAEDDISAQMSASSIAPKAVFMPPPPPNSALNTSNMLGLSKP
;
A
#
# COMPACT_ATOMS: atom_id res chain seq x y z
N MET A 1 -1.87 34.23 -4.05
CA MET A 1 -3.07 33.75 -3.31
C MET A 1 -2.56 32.71 -2.33
N PRO A 2 -3.07 32.64 -1.08
CA PRO A 2 -2.71 31.54 -0.19
C PRO A 2 -3.08 30.22 -0.85
N LEU A 3 -2.20 29.22 -0.76
CA LEU A 3 -2.52 27.86 -1.19
C LEU A 3 -3.67 27.36 -0.31
N GLU A 4 -4.66 26.73 -0.94
CA GLU A 4 -5.75 26.07 -0.21
C GLU A 4 -5.15 24.93 0.63
N PRO A 5 -5.53 24.81 1.93
CA PRO A 5 -5.00 23.74 2.78
C PRO A 5 -5.44 22.37 2.25
N LYS A 6 -4.57 21.35 2.40
CA LYS A 6 -4.90 19.99 1.95
C LYS A 6 -6.02 19.36 2.78
N TYR A 7 -6.06 19.66 4.08
CA TYR A 7 -7.02 19.06 5.03
C TYR A 7 -8.01 20.10 5.58
N ILE A 8 -9.24 19.64 5.85
CA ILE A 8 -10.29 20.42 6.52
C ILE A 8 -11.01 19.55 7.56
N THR A 9 -11.58 20.17 8.60
CA THR A 9 -12.48 19.48 9.53
C THR A 9 -13.93 19.81 9.23
N VAL A 10 -14.75 18.79 9.02
CA VAL A 10 -16.19 18.90 8.83
C VAL A 10 -16.91 18.04 9.86
N ASN A 11 -17.68 18.68 10.74
CA ASN A 11 -18.38 18.02 11.86
C ASN A 11 -17.45 17.20 12.78
N GLY A 12 -16.27 17.75 13.09
CA GLY A 12 -15.28 17.10 13.97
C GLY A 12 -14.52 15.93 13.34
N ARG A 13 -14.65 15.74 12.02
CA ARG A 13 -13.95 14.70 11.24
C ARG A 13 -12.99 15.36 10.27
N MET A 14 -11.77 14.82 10.16
CA MET A 14 -10.80 15.30 9.19
C MET A 14 -11.09 14.69 7.81
N GLN A 15 -11.15 15.55 6.80
CA GLN A 15 -11.43 15.20 5.40
C GLN A 15 -10.42 15.89 4.47
N GLU A 16 -10.17 15.29 3.31
CA GLU A 16 -9.41 15.97 2.24
C GLU A 16 -10.23 17.14 1.69
N ASN A 17 -9.58 18.28 1.49
CA ASN A 17 -10.25 19.46 0.94
C ASN A 17 -10.61 19.19 -0.54
N PRO A 18 -11.89 19.19 -0.92
CA PRO A 18 -12.27 18.89 -2.31
C PRO A 18 -11.78 19.94 -3.32
N LYS A 19 -11.31 21.11 -2.85
CA LYS A 19 -10.67 22.14 -3.68
C LYS A 19 -9.16 21.96 -3.83
N TYR A 20 -8.56 21.11 -3.02
CA TYR A 20 -7.13 20.83 -3.12
C TYR A 20 -6.90 20.00 -4.38
N SER A 21 -6.12 20.56 -5.30
CA SER A 21 -5.56 19.83 -6.43
C SER A 21 -4.06 19.74 -6.19
N GLN A 22 -3.53 18.53 -6.09
CA GLN A 22 -2.09 18.35 -6.18
C GLN A 22 -1.67 18.86 -7.55
N ASN A 23 -0.85 19.91 -7.58
CA ASN A 23 -0.13 20.31 -8.78
C ASN A 23 0.99 19.29 -9.02
N ASP A 24 0.67 18.04 -9.36
CA ASP A 24 1.62 17.13 -9.98
C ASP A 24 0.93 16.00 -10.76
N THR A 25 1.63 15.59 -11.81
CA THR A 25 1.20 14.88 -13.04
C THR A 25 0.36 13.62 -12.84
N THR A 26 -0.59 13.41 -13.78
CA THR A 26 -1.54 12.30 -13.91
C THR A 26 -2.67 12.26 -12.86
N GLN A 27 -3.69 13.11 -13.06
CA GLN A 27 -5.05 12.82 -12.60
C GLN A 27 -6.01 12.86 -13.78
N ILE A 28 -6.78 11.78 -13.95
CA ILE A 28 -8.03 11.68 -14.74
C ILE A 28 -9.18 11.47 -13.72
N PRO A 29 -10.45 11.78 -14.04
CA PRO A 29 -11.11 13.08 -14.12
C PRO A 29 -11.79 13.53 -12.79
N GLN A 30 -12.20 14.79 -12.78
CA GLN A 30 -12.70 15.59 -11.65
C GLN A 30 -13.94 15.08 -10.91
N ALA A 31 -13.94 15.25 -9.58
CA ALA A 31 -15.09 15.04 -8.71
C ALA A 31 -16.12 16.19 -8.80
N VAL A 32 -17.40 15.80 -8.84
CA VAL A 32 -18.58 16.67 -8.73
C VAL A 32 -18.69 17.24 -7.32
N ALA A 33 -19.19 18.47 -7.20
CA ALA A 33 -19.39 19.14 -5.91
C ALA A 33 -20.20 18.28 -4.92
N VAL A 34 -19.56 17.88 -3.83
CA VAL A 34 -20.14 17.10 -2.76
C VAL A 34 -21.10 17.97 -1.93
N THR A 35 -22.39 17.67 -2.02
CA THR A 35 -23.39 18.09 -1.04
C THR A 35 -23.63 16.92 -0.09
N ASN A 36 -23.27 17.06 1.19
CA ASN A 36 -23.45 16.05 2.25
C ASN A 36 -22.98 14.61 1.94
N SER A 37 -21.93 14.39 1.13
CA SER A 37 -21.55 13.03 0.74
C SER A 37 -20.89 12.27 1.89
N ILE A 38 -21.06 10.94 1.82
CA ILE A 38 -20.31 9.93 2.53
C ILE A 38 -18.86 9.98 2.01
N ALA A 39 -18.14 11.06 2.35
CA ALA A 39 -16.74 11.19 1.96
C ALA A 39 -15.88 10.29 2.86
N PRO A 40 -14.86 9.62 2.29
CA PRO A 40 -13.92 8.84 3.08
C PRO A 40 -13.13 9.72 4.05
N LEU A 41 -12.56 9.12 5.09
CA LEU A 41 -11.65 9.83 5.99
C LEU A 41 -10.37 10.28 5.25
N ALA A 42 -9.76 11.36 5.72
CA ALA A 42 -8.48 11.80 5.20
C ALA A 42 -7.37 10.77 5.51
N ILE A 43 -6.57 10.48 4.48
CA ILE A 43 -5.31 9.74 4.59
C ILE A 43 -4.18 10.74 4.77
N VAL A 44 -3.29 10.42 5.69
CA VAL A 44 -2.03 11.12 5.90
C VAL A 44 -0.91 10.19 5.45
N SER A 45 -0.14 10.62 4.46
CA SER A 45 0.86 9.75 3.80
C SER A 45 2.29 10.03 4.25
N SER A 46 2.54 11.18 4.88
CA SER A 46 3.86 11.55 5.37
C SER A 46 3.79 12.25 6.73
N LEU A 47 4.95 12.41 7.39
CA LEU A 47 5.04 13.13 8.66
C LEU A 47 4.76 14.63 8.49
N GLU A 48 5.14 15.22 7.36
CA GLU A 48 4.83 16.62 7.03
C GLU A 48 3.32 16.83 6.89
N GLU A 49 2.64 15.92 6.19
CA GLU A 49 1.19 15.95 6.09
C GLU A 49 0.51 15.77 7.44
N LEU A 50 1.09 14.95 8.33
CA LEU A 50 0.59 14.77 9.69
C LEU A 50 0.73 16.04 10.50
N MET A 51 1.87 16.74 10.38
CA MET A 51 2.09 18.03 11.03
C MET A 51 1.12 19.10 10.52
N GLU A 52 0.89 19.17 9.20
CA GLU A 52 -0.11 20.07 8.61
C GLU A 52 -1.50 19.77 9.16
N ALA A 53 -1.92 18.51 9.10
CA ALA A 53 -3.20 18.04 9.61
C ALA A 53 -3.38 18.36 11.11
N SER A 54 -2.31 18.15 11.89
CA SER A 54 -2.29 18.42 13.32
C SER A 54 -2.48 19.90 13.65
N ASN A 55 -1.74 20.78 12.97
CA ASN A 55 -1.87 22.24 13.13
C ASN A 55 -3.29 22.72 12.79
N ILE A 56 -3.87 22.21 11.71
CA ILE A 56 -5.23 22.56 11.29
C ILE A 56 -6.25 22.10 12.34
N GLN A 57 -6.12 20.87 12.83
CA GLN A 57 -7.04 20.31 13.81
C GLN A 57 -6.96 21.06 15.14
N GLU A 58 -5.75 21.33 15.64
CA GLU A 58 -5.52 22.07 16.87
C GLU A 58 -6.13 23.48 16.82
N GLN A 59 -5.95 24.20 15.70
CA GLN A 59 -6.58 25.52 15.51
C GLN A 59 -8.11 25.47 15.51
N GLN A 60 -8.70 24.37 15.04
CA GLN A 60 -10.15 24.25 14.87
C GLN A 60 -10.87 23.70 16.11
N ASN A 61 -10.25 22.78 16.86
CA ASN A 61 -10.89 22.08 17.96
C ASN A 61 -10.05 21.99 19.25
N GLY A 62 -8.83 22.55 19.25
CA GLY A 62 -7.92 22.56 20.39
C GLY A 62 -7.22 21.22 20.66
N ILE A 63 -7.30 20.26 19.74
CA ILE A 63 -6.69 18.94 19.88
C ILE A 63 -5.86 18.63 18.62
N PRO A 64 -4.55 18.41 18.73
CA PRO A 64 -3.72 18.03 17.60
C PRO A 64 -4.07 16.63 17.07
N VAL A 65 -3.75 16.37 15.80
CA VAL A 65 -3.72 15.00 15.26
C VAL A 65 -2.52 14.30 15.88
N LEU A 66 -2.72 13.07 16.36
CA LEU A 66 -1.68 12.29 17.01
C LEU A 66 -1.32 11.09 16.16
N THR A 67 -0.04 10.74 16.18
CA THR A 67 0.47 9.48 15.65
C THR A 67 -0.12 8.29 16.41
N ALA A 68 -0.28 7.18 15.69
CA ALA A 68 -0.49 5.89 16.32
C ALA A 68 0.79 5.43 17.03
N LYS A 69 0.65 4.65 18.10
CA LYS A 69 1.79 4.13 18.87
C LYS A 69 2.72 3.27 18.02
N SER A 70 2.16 2.55 17.05
CA SER A 70 2.90 1.75 16.05
C SER A 70 3.76 2.66 15.18
N THR A 71 3.17 3.68 14.56
CA THR A 71 3.87 4.69 13.75
C THR A 71 5.04 5.32 14.48
N ASP A 72 4.84 5.79 15.72
CA ASP A 72 5.90 6.41 16.52
C ASP A 72 7.11 5.48 16.71
N LYS A 73 6.84 4.21 17.01
CA LYS A 73 7.90 3.21 17.18
C LYS A 73 8.61 2.96 15.87
N THR A 74 7.88 2.81 14.77
CA THR A 74 8.48 2.52 13.47
C THR A 74 9.32 3.68 12.95
N VAL A 75 8.87 4.92 13.11
CA VAL A 75 9.64 6.13 12.76
C VAL A 75 10.98 6.12 13.47
N LYS A 76 10.98 5.92 14.80
CA LYS A 76 12.22 5.82 15.60
C LYS A 76 13.11 4.68 15.15
N MET A 77 12.54 3.51 14.87
CA MET A 77 13.29 2.36 14.38
C MET A 77 13.93 2.63 13.01
N LEU A 78 13.25 3.30 12.09
CA LEU A 78 13.78 3.62 10.77
C LEU A 78 14.92 4.66 10.81
N GLN A 79 15.05 5.38 11.92
CA GLN A 79 16.17 6.29 12.17
C GLN A 79 17.30 5.65 13.00
N ASP A 80 17.06 4.46 13.54
CA ASP A 80 18.02 3.77 14.39
C ASP A 80 19.25 3.31 13.58
N THR A 81 20.44 3.50 14.15
CA THR A 81 21.70 3.21 13.46
C THR A 81 21.86 1.71 13.14
N GLU A 82 21.34 0.81 13.99
CA GLU A 82 21.36 -0.63 13.74
C GLU A 82 20.49 -0.97 12.53
N MET A 83 19.28 -0.40 12.45
CA MET A 83 18.39 -0.59 11.31
C MET A 83 18.97 -0.01 10.01
N LEU A 84 19.53 1.21 10.06
CA LEU A 84 20.17 1.84 8.90
C LEU A 84 21.39 1.04 8.41
N SER A 85 22.07 0.31 9.30
CA SER A 85 23.19 -0.56 8.91
C SER A 85 22.76 -1.78 8.07
N LEU A 86 21.51 -2.23 8.19
CA LEU A 86 20.97 -3.38 7.43
C LEU A 86 20.87 -3.10 5.92
N TYR A 87 20.85 -1.84 5.50
CA TYR A 87 20.80 -1.48 4.09
C TYR A 87 22.11 -1.82 3.34
N ASN A 88 23.23 -1.94 4.05
CA ASN A 88 24.54 -2.30 3.48
C ASN A 88 24.98 -1.39 2.31
N TYR A 89 24.76 -0.09 2.49
CA TYR A 89 25.11 0.93 1.50
C TYR A 89 26.54 1.42 1.63
N ARG A 90 27.09 1.92 0.52
CA ARG A 90 28.45 2.50 0.47
C ARG A 90 28.56 3.75 1.37
N ILE A 91 27.48 4.52 1.47
CA ILE A 91 27.39 5.73 2.29
C ILE A 91 26.31 5.46 3.35
N PRO A 92 26.60 5.69 4.65
CA PRO A 92 25.59 5.59 5.69
C PRO A 92 24.40 6.48 5.36
N LEU A 93 23.19 5.93 5.46
CA LEU A 93 21.97 6.71 5.32
C LEU A 93 21.80 7.65 6.51
N ASP A 94 21.28 8.83 6.23
CA ASP A 94 20.64 9.66 7.25
C ASP A 94 19.19 9.17 7.43
N GLY A 95 18.80 8.88 8.67
CA GLY A 95 17.46 8.37 8.98
C GLY A 95 16.34 9.38 8.68
N GLY A 96 16.61 10.67 8.85
CA GLY A 96 15.67 11.74 8.52
C GLY A 96 15.45 11.86 7.01
N ASP A 97 16.54 11.89 6.23
CA ASP A 97 16.46 11.90 4.77
C ASP A 97 15.76 10.65 4.23
N ASN A 98 16.05 9.47 4.78
CA ASN A 98 15.39 8.22 4.39
C ASN A 98 13.88 8.26 4.66
N LEU A 99 13.46 8.71 5.86
CA LEU A 99 12.04 8.87 6.18
C LEU A 99 11.35 9.89 5.29
N TYR A 100 12.01 11.00 4.98
CA TYR A 100 11.49 12.01 4.04
C TYR A 100 11.24 11.38 2.67
N LYS A 101 12.18 10.58 2.15
CA LYS A 101 12.03 9.88 0.88
C LYS A 101 10.91 8.85 0.89
N ILE A 102 10.77 8.09 1.98
CA ILE A 102 9.62 7.19 2.16
C ILE A 102 8.32 8.00 2.14
N GLY A 103 8.26 9.14 2.82
CA GLY A 103 7.12 10.04 2.80
C GLY A 103 6.76 10.54 1.39
N GLN A 104 7.76 10.85 0.55
CA GLN A 104 7.53 11.23 -0.85
C GLN A 104 6.85 10.09 -1.64
N GLN A 105 7.36 8.86 -1.52
CA GLN A 105 6.79 7.68 -2.18
C GLN A 105 5.37 7.41 -1.67
N PHE A 106 5.16 7.49 -0.35
CA PHE A 106 3.85 7.26 0.24
C PHE A 106 2.83 8.29 -0.21
N THR A 107 3.22 9.57 -0.26
CA THR A 107 2.36 10.64 -0.78
C THR A 107 2.01 10.44 -2.25
N GLN A 108 2.98 10.01 -3.08
CA GLN A 108 2.75 9.72 -4.50
C GLN A 108 1.68 8.63 -4.69
N TYR A 109 1.75 7.55 -3.90
CA TYR A 109 0.82 6.42 -4.02
C TYR A 109 -0.39 6.50 -3.06
N LYS A 110 -0.52 7.57 -2.27
CA LYS A 110 -1.52 7.74 -1.20
C LYS A 110 -1.53 6.57 -0.20
N VAL A 111 -0.35 6.13 0.19
CA VAL A 111 -0.13 5.10 1.20
C VAL A 111 -0.26 5.74 2.59
N PRO A 112 -1.13 5.25 3.48
CA PRO A 112 -1.18 5.74 4.86
C PRO A 112 0.15 5.51 5.60
N VAL A 113 0.61 6.51 6.35
CA VAL A 113 1.88 6.44 7.11
C VAL A 113 1.90 5.29 8.13
N GLY A 114 0.75 4.81 8.59
CA GLY A 114 0.64 3.65 9.48
C GLY A 114 1.18 2.34 8.90
N MET A 115 1.22 2.26 7.57
CA MET A 115 1.71 1.09 6.87
C MET A 115 3.23 0.89 6.96
N LEU A 116 3.97 1.88 7.47
CA LEU A 116 5.41 1.75 7.75
C LEU A 116 5.70 0.54 8.63
N ASP A 117 4.91 0.31 9.69
CA ASP A 117 5.16 -0.78 10.63
C ASP A 117 5.03 -2.14 9.95
N LYS A 118 4.04 -2.26 9.05
CA LYS A 118 3.77 -3.47 8.30
C LYS A 118 4.85 -3.76 7.28
N LEU A 119 5.27 -2.75 6.52
CA LEU A 119 6.36 -2.88 5.55
C LEU A 119 7.69 -3.24 6.21
N ARG A 120 7.96 -2.72 7.41
CA ARG A 120 9.17 -3.09 8.17
C ARG A 120 9.24 -4.59 8.45
N MET A 121 8.12 -5.29 8.58
CA MET A 121 8.12 -6.74 8.80
C MET A 121 8.78 -7.51 7.66
N LEU A 122 8.80 -6.97 6.43
CA LEU A 122 9.47 -7.57 5.29
C LEU A 122 11.00 -7.64 5.45
N ALA A 123 11.60 -6.85 6.35
CA ALA A 123 13.02 -6.96 6.66
C ALA A 123 13.41 -8.32 7.27
N GLU A 124 12.44 -9.07 7.81
CA GLU A 124 12.66 -10.43 8.31
C GLU A 124 12.58 -11.50 7.21
N TYR A 125 12.16 -11.14 6.00
CA TYR A 125 11.89 -12.06 4.90
C TYR A 125 12.79 -11.79 3.70
N LYS A 126 13.01 -12.84 2.94
CA LYS A 126 13.51 -12.76 1.56
C LYS A 126 12.30 -12.70 0.64
N LEU A 127 12.38 -11.92 -0.43
CA LEU A 127 11.25 -11.69 -1.32
C LEU A 127 11.46 -12.41 -2.65
N ASP A 128 10.45 -13.16 -3.07
CA ASP A 128 10.45 -13.96 -4.29
C ASP A 128 9.22 -13.61 -5.13
N PHE A 129 9.41 -12.75 -6.12
CA PHE A 129 8.36 -12.36 -7.06
C PHE A 129 8.34 -13.37 -8.19
N ILE A 130 7.23 -14.09 -8.36
CA ILE A 130 7.01 -15.13 -9.35
C ILE A 130 6.01 -14.58 -10.36
N VAL A 131 6.45 -14.33 -11.59
CA VAL A 131 5.62 -13.74 -12.63
C VAL A 131 5.22 -14.81 -13.63
N ASP A 132 3.92 -14.92 -13.91
CA ASP A 132 3.45 -15.70 -15.04
C ASP A 132 3.95 -15.06 -16.35
N ASP A 133 4.66 -15.86 -17.15
CA ASP A 133 5.10 -15.53 -18.50
C ASP A 133 4.46 -16.49 -19.51
N SER A 134 3.19 -16.83 -19.32
CA SER A 134 2.37 -17.60 -20.25
C SER A 134 1.85 -16.75 -21.41
N TYR A 135 1.30 -17.41 -22.45
CA TYR A 135 0.69 -16.70 -23.57
C TYR A 135 -0.56 -15.88 -23.19
N SER A 136 -1.32 -16.29 -22.17
CA SER A 136 -2.53 -15.57 -21.73
C SER A 136 -2.20 -14.19 -21.16
N MET A 137 -0.98 -14.00 -20.64
CA MET A 137 -0.51 -12.72 -20.13
C MET A 137 -0.42 -11.61 -21.22
N ASN A 138 -0.56 -11.94 -22.50
CA ASN A 138 -0.68 -10.94 -23.58
C ASN A 138 -2.10 -10.39 -23.77
N LEU A 139 -3.11 -10.95 -23.10
CA LEU A 139 -4.47 -10.44 -23.15
C LEU A 139 -4.52 -9.03 -22.53
N ILE A 140 -5.53 -8.27 -22.92
CA ILE A 140 -5.74 -6.90 -22.48
C ILE A 140 -6.44 -6.90 -21.11
N THR A 141 -6.10 -5.95 -20.24
CA THR A 141 -6.75 -5.78 -18.93
C THR A 141 -7.71 -4.59 -18.93
N ASN A 142 -8.45 -4.41 -17.84
CA ASN A 142 -9.24 -3.21 -17.58
C ASN A 142 -8.38 -1.99 -17.20
N VAL A 143 -7.09 -2.15 -16.86
CA VAL A 143 -6.23 -1.05 -16.41
C VAL A 143 -5.80 -0.16 -17.56
N ASP A 144 -5.96 1.15 -17.36
CA ASP A 144 -5.62 2.15 -18.35
C ASP A 144 -4.11 2.32 -18.48
N ALA A 145 -3.61 2.33 -19.71
CA ALA A 145 -2.20 2.51 -20.03
C ALA A 145 -1.64 3.86 -19.55
N THR A 146 -2.49 4.86 -19.33
CA THR A 146 -2.07 6.14 -18.74
C THR A 146 -1.68 6.03 -17.26
N GLU A 147 -2.04 4.93 -16.59
CA GLU A 147 -1.64 4.63 -15.22
C GLU A 147 -0.26 3.94 -15.13
N ALA A 148 0.37 3.66 -16.27
CA ALA A 148 1.70 3.07 -16.31
C ALA A 148 2.74 4.05 -15.75
N ILE A 149 3.61 3.55 -14.87
CA ILE A 149 4.80 4.27 -14.47
C ILE A 149 5.84 4.28 -15.60
N GLU A 150 6.77 5.23 -15.55
CA GLU A 150 7.66 5.58 -16.66
C GLU A 150 8.39 4.37 -17.31
N PRO A 151 8.88 3.37 -16.55
CA PRO A 151 9.47 2.17 -17.15
C PRO A 151 8.57 1.41 -18.12
N VAL A 152 7.30 1.23 -17.75
CA VAL A 152 6.31 0.48 -18.55
C VAL A 152 5.67 1.39 -19.59
N LYS A 153 5.45 2.66 -19.25
CA LYS A 153 4.92 3.66 -20.18
C LYS A 153 5.76 3.76 -21.44
N THR A 154 7.09 3.71 -21.31
CA THR A 154 8.01 3.68 -22.47
C THR A 154 7.80 2.44 -23.35
N LEU A 155 7.54 1.27 -22.76
CA LEU A 155 7.25 0.03 -23.50
C LEU A 155 5.93 0.15 -24.27
N ILE A 156 4.90 0.65 -23.59
CA ILE A 156 3.57 0.88 -24.20
C ILE A 156 3.68 1.90 -25.33
N GLN A 157 4.42 3.01 -25.15
CA GLN A 157 4.66 4.01 -26.19
C GLN A 157 5.32 3.38 -27.43
N ASN A 158 6.30 2.50 -27.22
CA ASN A 158 6.97 1.79 -28.32
C ASN A 158 6.01 0.86 -29.06
N ARG A 159 5.12 0.16 -28.33
CA ARG A 159 4.07 -0.70 -28.90
C ARG A 159 3.02 0.10 -29.67
N LEU A 160 2.57 1.23 -29.14
CA LEU A 160 1.53 2.08 -29.73
C LEU A 160 2.06 3.05 -30.79
N HIS A 161 3.38 3.27 -30.83
CA HIS A 161 4.04 4.32 -31.61
C HIS A 161 3.52 5.74 -31.31
N ARG A 162 3.04 5.97 -30.08
CA ARG A 162 2.54 7.25 -29.55
C ARG A 162 2.41 7.20 -28.03
N GLU A 163 2.24 8.36 -27.39
CA GLU A 163 1.82 8.43 -25.98
C GLU A 163 0.49 7.67 -25.75
N PRO A 164 0.34 6.96 -24.62
CA PRO A 164 -0.94 6.38 -24.23
C PRO A 164 -1.96 7.49 -23.92
N HIS A 165 -3.21 7.26 -24.28
CA HIS A 165 -4.36 8.12 -23.98
C HIS A 165 -5.38 7.34 -23.16
N LEU A 166 -6.28 8.07 -22.48
CA LEU A 166 -7.41 7.46 -21.78
C LEU A 166 -8.18 6.53 -22.72
N GLY A 167 -8.38 5.29 -22.30
CA GLY A 167 -9.00 4.21 -23.05
C GLY A 167 -8.01 3.22 -23.68
N ASP A 168 -6.73 3.58 -23.82
CA ASP A 168 -5.70 2.59 -24.13
C ASP A 168 -5.50 1.69 -22.91
N LYS A 169 -5.37 0.39 -23.15
CA LYS A 169 -5.24 -0.60 -22.08
C LYS A 169 -3.88 -1.27 -22.08
N MET A 170 -3.45 -1.69 -20.89
CA MET A 170 -2.28 -2.55 -20.72
C MET A 170 -2.60 -3.98 -21.14
N SER A 171 -1.58 -4.76 -21.48
CA SER A 171 -1.69 -6.22 -21.37
C SER A 171 -1.53 -6.66 -19.91
N ARG A 172 -1.96 -7.89 -19.59
CA ARG A 172 -1.79 -8.49 -18.25
C ARG A 172 -0.32 -8.54 -17.82
N LEU A 173 0.58 -8.79 -18.77
CA LEU A 173 2.03 -8.76 -18.57
C LEU A 173 2.56 -7.34 -18.30
N GLU A 174 2.11 -6.35 -19.07
CA GLU A 174 2.47 -4.95 -18.86
C GLU A 174 1.98 -4.47 -17.48
N GLU A 175 0.79 -4.90 -17.07
CA GLU A 175 0.25 -4.62 -15.75
C GLU A 175 1.06 -5.28 -14.62
N ALA A 176 1.40 -6.56 -14.75
CA ALA A 176 2.26 -7.25 -13.79
C ALA A 176 3.64 -6.58 -13.66
N GLU A 177 4.25 -6.18 -14.79
CA GLU A 177 5.50 -5.41 -14.80
C GLU A 177 5.33 -4.06 -14.09
N ASN A 178 4.22 -3.36 -14.35
CA ASN A 178 3.92 -2.06 -13.76
C ASN A 178 3.79 -2.16 -12.23
N ARG A 179 2.99 -3.12 -11.75
CA ARG A 179 2.81 -3.40 -10.32
C ARG A 179 4.14 -3.77 -9.66
N LEU A 180 4.93 -4.66 -10.28
CA LEU A 180 6.24 -5.06 -9.77
C LEU A 180 7.18 -3.86 -9.63
N HIS A 181 7.27 -3.00 -10.65
CA HIS A 181 8.10 -1.81 -10.56
C HIS A 181 7.65 -0.87 -9.44
N THR A 182 6.35 -0.63 -9.28
CA THR A 182 5.82 0.20 -8.18
C THR A 182 6.16 -0.40 -6.81
N MET A 183 6.03 -1.72 -6.64
CA MET A 183 6.44 -2.41 -5.40
C MET A 183 7.93 -2.23 -5.13
N ILE A 184 8.77 -2.36 -6.16
CA ILE A 184 10.22 -2.15 -6.02
C ILE A 184 10.54 -0.72 -5.59
N SER A 185 9.91 0.31 -6.17
CA SER A 185 10.10 1.71 -5.74
C SER A 185 9.82 1.92 -4.25
N ILE A 186 8.75 1.29 -3.72
CA ILE A 186 8.44 1.32 -2.29
C ILE A 186 9.53 0.58 -1.49
N LEU A 187 9.91 -0.64 -1.91
CA LEU A 187 10.85 -1.51 -1.21
C LEU A 187 12.31 -1.03 -1.24
N THR A 188 12.67 -0.13 -2.17
CA THR A 188 13.99 0.51 -2.26
C THR A 188 14.41 1.14 -0.93
N TYR A 189 13.44 1.70 -0.20
CA TYR A 189 13.69 2.40 1.06
C TYR A 189 13.49 1.51 2.30
N PHE A 190 13.41 0.18 2.15
CA PHE A 190 13.33 -0.78 3.26
C PHE A 190 14.49 -1.79 3.24
N PRO A 191 15.00 -2.22 4.41
CA PRO A 191 16.16 -3.09 4.51
C PRO A 191 15.77 -4.57 4.33
N VAL A 192 15.44 -4.95 3.12
CA VAL A 192 15.19 -6.34 2.71
C VAL A 192 16.52 -7.03 2.34
N GLU A 193 16.83 -8.17 2.96
CA GLU A 193 18.11 -8.88 2.75
C GLU A 193 18.29 -9.35 1.30
N HIS A 194 17.25 -9.94 0.72
CA HIS A 194 17.30 -10.58 -0.60
C HIS A 194 15.98 -10.38 -1.35
N MET A 195 16.08 -10.00 -2.62
CA MET A 195 14.94 -9.90 -3.52
C MET A 195 15.28 -10.57 -4.85
N GLN A 196 14.36 -11.37 -5.37
CA GLN A 196 14.50 -11.99 -6.68
C GLN A 196 13.19 -11.97 -7.46
N VAL A 197 13.32 -11.97 -8.78
CA VAL A 197 12.22 -12.10 -9.73
C VAL A 197 12.42 -13.38 -10.54
N ARG A 198 11.44 -14.28 -10.47
CA ARG A 198 11.36 -15.52 -11.24
C ARG A 198 10.20 -15.41 -12.22
N PHE A 199 10.29 -16.19 -13.28
CA PHE A 199 9.22 -16.36 -14.25
C PHE A 199 8.89 -17.83 -14.33
N LEU A 200 7.61 -18.19 -14.48
CA LEU A 200 7.17 -19.58 -14.41
C LEU A 200 7.90 -20.48 -15.42
N ASN A 201 8.21 -19.96 -16.62
CA ASN A 201 8.87 -20.71 -17.68
C ASN A 201 10.39 -20.52 -17.73
N SER A 202 10.99 -19.82 -16.75
CA SER A 202 12.42 -19.60 -16.67
C SER A 202 13.04 -20.18 -15.41
N ARG A 203 14.14 -20.91 -15.57
CA ARG A 203 14.89 -21.52 -14.46
C ARG A 203 15.77 -20.55 -13.68
N GLU A 204 16.27 -19.50 -14.33
CA GLU A 204 17.23 -18.58 -13.70
C GLU A 204 16.52 -17.36 -13.09
N PRO A 205 16.57 -17.18 -11.75
CA PRO A 205 16.05 -16.00 -11.09
C PRO A 205 16.88 -14.76 -11.45
N LEU A 206 16.22 -13.62 -11.62
CA LEU A 206 16.85 -12.31 -11.59
C LEU A 206 17.00 -11.88 -10.13
N VAL A 207 18.23 -11.93 -9.60
CA VAL A 207 18.54 -11.46 -8.25
C VAL A 207 18.77 -9.94 -8.28
N LEU A 208 18.07 -9.19 -7.43
CA LEU A 208 18.19 -7.73 -7.34
C LEU A 208 19.20 -7.36 -6.25
N ASP A 209 20.46 -7.21 -6.63
CA ASP A 209 21.54 -6.92 -5.69
C ASP A 209 21.61 -5.43 -5.30
N ARG A 210 21.36 -5.16 -4.01
CA ARG A 210 21.47 -3.82 -3.39
C ARG A 210 22.85 -3.47 -2.85
N THR A 211 23.77 -4.43 -2.81
CA THR A 211 25.07 -4.25 -2.17
C THR A 211 25.83 -3.05 -2.75
N ASN A 212 26.30 -2.17 -1.87
CA ASN A 212 27.09 -0.97 -2.21
C ASN A 212 26.38 0.06 -3.11
N LYS A 213 25.04 0.06 -3.20
CA LYS A 213 24.25 1.07 -3.93
C LYS A 213 23.55 2.00 -2.96
N THR A 214 23.30 3.26 -3.31
CA THR A 214 22.29 4.07 -2.60
C THR A 214 20.87 3.58 -2.95
N PRO A 215 19.81 4.02 -2.24
CA PRO A 215 18.43 3.74 -2.64
C PRO A 215 18.19 4.05 -4.12
N GLU A 216 18.55 5.25 -4.58
CA GLU A 216 18.31 5.70 -5.94
C GLU A 216 19.11 4.88 -6.97
N GLU A 217 20.38 4.59 -6.68
CA GLU A 217 21.22 3.72 -7.52
C GLU A 217 20.64 2.29 -7.61
N PHE A 218 20.08 1.78 -6.51
CA PHE A 218 19.44 0.47 -6.46
C PHE A 218 18.13 0.45 -7.23
N GLU A 219 17.28 1.47 -7.05
CA GLU A 219 16.01 1.62 -7.76
C GLU A 219 16.23 1.63 -9.27
N ASP A 220 17.11 2.51 -9.77
CA ASP A 220 17.48 2.58 -11.18
C ASP A 220 18.00 1.24 -11.72
N TYR A 221 18.89 0.58 -10.96
CA TYR A 221 19.41 -0.73 -11.32
C TYR A 221 18.30 -1.79 -11.40
N ALA A 222 17.41 -1.83 -10.41
CA ALA A 222 16.34 -2.80 -10.33
C ALA A 222 15.33 -2.60 -11.46
N HIS A 223 14.88 -1.37 -11.72
CA HIS A 223 13.97 -1.08 -12.83
C HIS A 223 14.58 -1.47 -14.19
N ASN A 224 15.85 -1.13 -14.44
CA ASN A 224 16.49 -1.48 -15.70
C ASN A 224 16.67 -3.00 -15.85
N SER A 225 17.00 -3.70 -14.77
CA SER A 225 17.18 -5.16 -14.77
C SER A 225 15.88 -5.90 -15.01
N ILE A 226 14.79 -5.48 -14.36
CA ILE A 226 13.45 -6.03 -14.55
C ILE A 226 13.01 -5.82 -16.00
N ARG A 227 13.07 -4.58 -16.51
CA ARG A 227 12.69 -4.27 -17.90
C ARG A 227 13.45 -5.10 -18.92
N ALA A 228 14.77 -5.22 -18.74
CA ALA A 228 15.62 -6.02 -19.62
C ALA A 228 15.27 -7.52 -19.59
N ARG A 229 14.68 -7.99 -18.49
CA ARG A 229 14.22 -9.37 -18.33
C ARG A 229 12.86 -9.60 -19.00
N PHE A 230 11.90 -8.70 -18.78
CA PHE A 230 10.58 -8.73 -19.43
C PHE A 230 10.70 -8.67 -20.97
N ALA A 231 11.61 -7.84 -21.49
CA ALA A 231 11.87 -7.73 -22.92
C ALA A 231 12.42 -9.01 -23.59
N LYS A 232 12.82 -10.03 -22.82
CA LYS A 232 13.41 -11.29 -23.32
C LYS A 232 12.54 -12.51 -23.00
N LEU A 233 11.31 -12.32 -22.52
CA LEU A 233 10.44 -13.43 -22.16
C LEU A 233 10.05 -14.23 -23.40
N ASN A 234 10.04 -15.56 -23.22
CA ASN A 234 9.48 -16.49 -24.19
C ASN A 234 8.19 -17.01 -23.60
N LEU A 235 7.07 -16.49 -24.11
CA LEU A 235 5.78 -16.81 -23.54
C LEU A 235 5.41 -18.26 -23.82
N LEU A 236 5.04 -19.02 -22.78
CA LEU A 236 4.82 -20.46 -22.85
C LEU A 236 3.59 -20.88 -22.01
N SER A 237 3.78 -21.84 -21.11
CA SER A 237 2.77 -22.44 -20.23
C SER A 237 2.64 -21.69 -18.90
N THR A 238 1.74 -22.11 -18.03
CA THR A 238 1.55 -21.61 -16.66
C THR A 238 1.90 -22.71 -15.64
N PRO A 239 3.18 -23.12 -15.50
CA PRO A 239 3.61 -24.23 -14.63
C PRO A 239 3.76 -23.80 -13.15
N VAL A 240 2.63 -23.51 -12.49
CA VAL A 240 2.60 -22.96 -11.11
C VAL A 240 3.13 -23.94 -10.08
N TYR A 241 2.81 -25.23 -10.21
CA TYR A 241 3.14 -26.22 -9.18
C TYR A 241 4.65 -26.31 -8.96
N ALA A 242 5.40 -26.43 -10.06
CA ALA A 242 6.86 -26.57 -10.00
C ALA A 242 7.52 -25.32 -9.40
N ALA A 243 7.06 -24.12 -9.79
CA ALA A 243 7.61 -22.86 -9.31
C ALA A 243 7.37 -22.62 -7.82
N LEU A 244 6.19 -22.98 -7.31
CA LEU A 244 5.86 -22.90 -5.88
C LEU A 244 6.57 -23.98 -5.07
N GLN A 245 6.63 -25.22 -5.56
CA GLN A 245 7.34 -26.29 -4.88
C GLN A 245 8.83 -25.97 -4.73
N GLU A 246 9.46 -25.37 -5.75
CA GLU A 246 10.83 -24.88 -5.64
C GLU A 246 10.96 -23.79 -4.57
N GLY A 247 10.08 -22.78 -4.58
CA GLY A 247 10.09 -21.68 -3.61
C GLY A 247 9.92 -22.14 -2.16
N PHE A 248 8.99 -23.07 -1.91
CA PHE A 248 8.75 -23.64 -0.58
C PHE A 248 9.86 -24.57 -0.08
N ASN A 249 10.82 -24.94 -0.94
CA ASN A 249 12.01 -25.68 -0.54
C ASN A 249 13.19 -24.76 -0.16
N TYR A 250 13.06 -23.43 -0.33
CA TYR A 250 14.08 -22.51 0.13
C TYR A 250 14.23 -22.53 1.66
N LYS A 251 15.44 -22.26 2.14
CA LYS A 251 15.71 -22.18 3.59
C LYS A 251 15.49 -20.75 4.09
N GLY A 252 14.98 -20.63 5.31
CA GLY A 252 14.76 -19.34 5.97
C GLY A 252 13.32 -18.85 5.84
N LYS A 253 13.11 -17.55 6.03
CA LYS A 253 11.81 -16.90 5.86
C LYS A 253 11.72 -16.26 4.47
N TRP A 254 10.68 -16.60 3.73
CA TRP A 254 10.39 -16.12 2.39
C TRP A 254 8.94 -15.63 2.29
N CYS A 255 8.77 -14.50 1.61
CA CYS A 255 7.48 -14.08 1.07
C CYS A 255 7.51 -14.32 -0.44
N HIS A 256 6.53 -15.09 -0.91
CA HIS A 256 6.36 -15.42 -2.33
C HIS A 256 5.19 -14.59 -2.87
N TYR A 257 5.36 -13.98 -4.04
CA TYR A 257 4.33 -13.17 -4.70
C TYR A 257 4.07 -13.73 -6.08
N LEU A 258 2.95 -14.41 -6.29
CA LEU A 258 2.62 -15.03 -7.58
C LEU A 258 1.69 -14.12 -8.37
N PHE A 259 2.23 -13.46 -9.39
CA PHE A 259 1.45 -12.74 -10.40
C PHE A 259 0.98 -13.75 -11.43
N ASN A 260 -0.33 -13.98 -11.51
CA ASN A 260 -0.91 -14.99 -12.38
C ASN A 260 -2.27 -14.51 -12.90
N ASP A 261 -2.55 -14.76 -14.17
CA ASP A 261 -3.78 -14.36 -14.82
C ASP A 261 -4.82 -15.46 -14.96
N GLY A 262 -4.64 -16.63 -14.36
CA GLY A 262 -5.71 -17.61 -14.34
C GLY A 262 -5.35 -19.02 -13.92
N LYS A 263 -5.99 -19.97 -14.60
CA LYS A 263 -5.92 -21.37 -14.23
C LYS A 263 -4.56 -21.97 -14.63
N PRO A 264 -3.80 -22.56 -13.69
CA PRO A 264 -2.57 -23.25 -14.00
C PRO A 264 -2.80 -24.40 -14.99
N ASN A 265 -1.75 -24.81 -15.71
CA ASN A 265 -1.86 -25.97 -16.59
C ASN A 265 -1.96 -27.29 -15.82
N GLU A 266 -1.48 -27.30 -14.59
CA GLU A 266 -1.55 -28.46 -13.69
C GLU A 266 -2.91 -28.59 -12.99
N ASP A 267 -3.06 -29.67 -12.23
CA ASP A 267 -4.22 -29.92 -11.40
C ASP A 267 -4.29 -28.89 -10.25
N VAL A 268 -5.33 -28.05 -10.27
CA VAL A 268 -5.56 -26.99 -9.28
C VAL A 268 -5.63 -27.59 -7.87
N GLU A 269 -6.29 -28.74 -7.73
CA GLU A 269 -6.42 -29.45 -6.47
C GLU A 269 -5.06 -29.90 -5.91
N GLU A 270 -4.09 -30.19 -6.78
CA GLU A 270 -2.73 -30.55 -6.38
C GLU A 270 -1.95 -29.31 -5.89
N ILE A 271 -2.09 -28.18 -6.59
CA ILE A 271 -1.51 -26.90 -6.18
C ILE A 271 -2.11 -26.42 -4.85
N THR A 272 -3.42 -26.50 -4.68
CA THR A 272 -4.10 -26.20 -3.41
C THR A 272 -3.53 -27.06 -2.28
N ARG A 273 -3.36 -28.37 -2.53
CA ARG A 273 -2.80 -29.30 -1.53
C ARG A 273 -1.34 -28.97 -1.20
N LEU A 274 -0.54 -28.56 -2.19
CA LEU A 274 0.83 -28.09 -1.99
C LEU A 274 0.86 -26.86 -1.09
N ILE A 275 0.03 -25.85 -1.36
CA ILE A 275 -0.01 -24.60 -0.59
C ILE A 275 -0.47 -24.85 0.85
N ILE A 276 -1.57 -25.60 1.05
CA ILE A 276 -2.10 -25.90 2.39
C ILE A 276 -1.10 -26.70 3.23
N ASN A 277 -0.42 -27.68 2.63
CA ASN A 277 0.46 -28.60 3.35
C ASN A 277 1.95 -28.23 3.28
N ARG A 278 2.29 -27.00 2.85
CA ARG A 278 3.68 -26.54 2.80
C ARG A 278 4.31 -26.51 4.20
N ASN A 279 5.60 -26.78 4.27
CA ASN A 279 6.31 -26.79 5.55
C ASN A 279 6.46 -25.36 6.09
N ASN A 280 6.15 -25.17 7.39
CA ASN A 280 6.26 -23.88 8.09
C ASN A 280 5.61 -22.72 7.32
N PRO A 281 4.27 -22.67 7.16
CA PRO A 281 3.57 -21.63 6.39
C PRO A 281 3.98 -20.19 6.74
N ALA A 282 4.24 -19.90 8.02
CA ALA A 282 4.71 -18.60 8.50
C ALA A 282 6.09 -18.18 7.95
N ASN A 283 6.93 -19.15 7.56
CA ASN A 283 8.23 -18.90 6.93
C ASN A 283 8.13 -18.88 5.39
N HIS A 284 6.96 -19.17 4.83
CA HIS A 284 6.71 -19.23 3.38
C HIS A 284 5.34 -18.59 3.11
N ALA A 285 5.22 -17.30 3.45
CA ALA A 285 4.02 -16.55 3.17
C ALA A 285 3.82 -16.43 1.65
N LEU A 286 2.58 -16.48 1.18
CA LEU A 286 2.26 -16.45 -0.24
C LEU A 286 1.16 -15.42 -0.51
N THR A 287 1.43 -14.42 -1.32
CA THR A 287 0.38 -13.60 -1.92
C THR A 287 0.10 -14.09 -3.34
N LEU A 288 -1.15 -14.40 -3.64
CA LEU A 288 -1.65 -14.66 -4.99
C LEU A 288 -2.17 -13.34 -5.55
N ILE A 289 -1.60 -12.86 -6.65
CA ILE A 289 -1.92 -11.56 -7.24
C ILE A 289 -2.56 -11.81 -8.61
N SER A 290 -3.87 -11.58 -8.68
CA SER A 290 -4.61 -11.72 -9.93
C SER A 290 -4.17 -10.65 -10.94
N CYS A 291 -3.90 -11.10 -12.16
CA CYS A 291 -3.65 -10.26 -13.32
C CYS A 291 -4.79 -10.40 -14.35
N THR A 292 -5.99 -10.81 -13.93
CA THR A 292 -7.17 -10.91 -14.78
C THR A 292 -8.43 -10.41 -14.07
N GLU A 293 -9.35 -9.87 -14.88
CA GLU A 293 -10.72 -9.55 -14.51
C GLU A 293 -11.68 -10.77 -14.54
N ASP A 294 -11.24 -11.94 -15.01
CA ASP A 294 -12.07 -13.15 -15.05
C ASP A 294 -12.02 -13.91 -13.72
N LYS A 295 -13.01 -13.63 -12.88
CA LYS A 295 -13.15 -14.24 -11.55
C LYS A 295 -13.24 -15.76 -11.57
N GLU A 296 -13.72 -16.38 -12.65
CA GLU A 296 -13.76 -17.85 -12.72
C GLU A 296 -12.35 -18.44 -12.94
N GLU A 297 -11.44 -17.70 -13.55
CA GLU A 297 -10.03 -18.12 -13.71
C GLU A 297 -9.24 -18.01 -12.39
N THR A 298 -9.62 -17.10 -11.49
CA THR A 298 -8.95 -16.84 -10.20
C THR A 298 -9.64 -17.46 -8.99
N LYS A 299 -10.85 -18.01 -9.16
CA LYS A 299 -11.65 -18.68 -8.10
C LYS A 299 -10.89 -19.68 -7.25
N TRP A 300 -9.91 -20.36 -7.84
CA TRP A 300 -9.08 -21.29 -7.10
C TRP A 300 -8.13 -20.60 -6.11
N MET A 301 -7.65 -19.40 -6.43
CA MET A 301 -6.80 -18.58 -5.57
C MET A 301 -7.58 -18.15 -4.33
N GLN A 302 -8.79 -17.60 -4.51
CA GLN A 302 -9.72 -17.25 -3.43
C GLN A 302 -10.03 -18.45 -2.53
N LYS A 303 -10.29 -19.62 -3.13
CA LYS A 303 -10.52 -20.85 -2.37
C LYS A 303 -9.29 -21.26 -1.55
N VAL A 304 -8.08 -21.13 -2.11
CA VAL A 304 -6.86 -21.47 -1.38
C VAL A 304 -6.63 -20.51 -0.23
N ASP A 305 -6.85 -19.22 -0.45
CA ASP A 305 -6.73 -18.18 0.56
C ASP A 305 -7.58 -18.45 1.80
N GLN A 306 -8.86 -18.77 1.60
CA GLN A 306 -9.78 -19.16 2.67
C GLN A 306 -9.37 -20.42 3.45
N LEU A 307 -8.56 -21.31 2.86
CA LEU A 307 -8.20 -22.61 3.42
C LEU A 307 -6.79 -22.63 4.03
N ALA A 308 -5.87 -21.79 3.56
CA ALA A 308 -4.46 -21.88 3.86
C ALA A 308 -4.02 -20.72 4.77
N GLN A 309 -3.22 -21.04 5.79
CA GLN A 309 -2.63 -20.00 6.64
C GLN A 309 -1.50 -19.26 5.90
N TYR A 310 -1.31 -17.98 6.23
CA TYR A 310 -0.28 -17.11 5.63
C TYR A 310 -0.35 -17.08 4.10
N VAL A 311 -1.58 -17.09 3.59
CA VAL A 311 -1.91 -16.80 2.20
C VAL A 311 -2.75 -15.53 2.21
N ALA A 312 -2.63 -14.75 1.15
CA ALA A 312 -3.56 -13.68 0.81
C ALA A 312 -3.83 -13.79 -0.69
N GLU A 313 -5.07 -13.56 -1.11
CA GLU A 313 -5.41 -13.30 -2.50
C GLU A 313 -5.70 -11.81 -2.67
N VAL A 314 -5.20 -11.20 -3.74
CA VAL A 314 -5.46 -9.80 -4.02
C VAL A 314 -5.77 -9.62 -5.50
N ASP A 315 -6.97 -9.13 -5.77
CA ASP A 315 -7.46 -8.90 -7.12
C ASP A 315 -6.95 -7.57 -7.70
N ASP A 316 -7.44 -7.19 -8.89
CA ASP A 316 -7.24 -5.85 -9.41
C ASP A 316 -7.85 -4.76 -8.49
N PHE A 317 -7.36 -3.53 -8.65
CA PHE A 317 -7.72 -2.43 -7.74
C PHE A 317 -9.21 -2.08 -7.77
N GLU A 318 -9.88 -2.18 -8.92
CA GLU A 318 -11.29 -1.80 -9.05
C GLU A 318 -12.19 -2.84 -8.35
N ASP A 319 -11.89 -4.12 -8.57
CA ASP A 319 -12.60 -5.22 -7.92
C ASP A 319 -12.35 -5.24 -6.41
N GLU A 320 -11.10 -5.07 -5.97
CA GLU A 320 -10.75 -5.01 -4.54
C GLU A 320 -11.41 -3.79 -3.86
N THR A 321 -11.41 -2.63 -4.51
CA THR A 321 -12.08 -1.43 -3.99
C THR A 321 -13.57 -1.67 -3.79
N THR A 322 -14.20 -2.39 -4.72
CA THR A 322 -15.62 -2.74 -4.63
C THR A 322 -15.87 -3.67 -3.45
N GLN A 323 -15.07 -4.73 -3.32
CA GLN A 323 -15.18 -5.71 -2.22
C GLN A 323 -14.97 -5.05 -0.85
N VAL A 324 -13.92 -4.26 -0.69
CA VAL A 324 -13.64 -3.51 0.55
C VAL A 324 -14.75 -2.49 0.83
N ALA A 325 -15.32 -1.82 -0.18
CA ALA A 325 -16.44 -0.92 0.02
C ALA A 325 -17.72 -1.64 0.46
N GLU A 326 -17.96 -2.86 -0.03
CA GLU A 326 -19.08 -3.72 0.41
C GLU A 326 -18.89 -4.25 1.83
N ALA A 327 -17.66 -4.53 2.24
CA ALA A 327 -17.31 -5.07 3.55
C ALA A 327 -17.20 -3.99 4.65
N GLN A 328 -16.44 -2.92 4.36
CA GLN A 328 -16.07 -1.86 5.30
C GLN A 328 -16.86 -0.56 5.13
N GLY A 329 -17.48 -0.36 3.97
CA GLY A 329 -18.28 0.82 3.66
C GLY A 329 -17.49 1.95 3.00
N ALA A 330 -18.19 2.81 2.25
CA ALA A 330 -17.61 3.91 1.49
C ALA A 330 -16.89 4.99 2.34
N ALA A 331 -17.04 4.97 3.67
CA ALA A 331 -16.31 5.85 4.57
C ALA A 331 -14.86 5.39 4.80
N PHE A 332 -14.57 4.10 4.57
CA PHE A 332 -13.22 3.55 4.69
C PHE A 332 -12.35 4.05 3.52
N PRO A 333 -11.19 4.65 3.80
CA PRO A 333 -10.37 5.26 2.76
C PRO A 333 -9.45 4.23 2.09
N PHE A 334 -10.03 3.35 1.25
CA PHE A 334 -9.24 2.41 0.45
C PHE A 334 -8.59 3.13 -0.74
N THR A 335 -7.26 3.10 -0.83
CA THR A 335 -6.49 3.74 -1.91
C THR A 335 -5.66 2.73 -2.68
N LYS A 336 -5.23 3.13 -3.87
CA LYS A 336 -4.26 2.36 -4.67
C LYS A 336 -3.00 2.04 -3.88
N GLY A 337 -2.52 2.96 -3.05
CA GLY A 337 -1.40 2.72 -2.12
C GLY A 337 -1.69 1.62 -1.12
N LEU A 338 -2.86 1.65 -0.46
CA LEU A 338 -3.25 0.59 0.48
C LEU A 338 -3.38 -0.76 -0.22
N TRP A 339 -4.00 -0.81 -1.40
CA TRP A 339 -4.10 -2.00 -2.25
C TRP A 339 -2.72 -2.58 -2.63
N LEU A 340 -1.78 -1.73 -3.07
CA LEU A 340 -0.40 -2.16 -3.38
C LEU A 340 0.29 -2.77 -2.16
N LEU A 341 0.04 -2.23 -0.97
CA LEU A 341 0.62 -2.76 0.26
C LEU A 341 -0.05 -4.03 0.74
N CYS A 342 -1.36 -4.22 0.51
CA CYS A 342 -2.02 -5.49 0.77
C CYS A 342 -1.31 -6.61 -0.02
N GLN A 343 -0.97 -6.38 -1.28
CA GLN A 343 -0.20 -7.35 -2.08
C GLN A 343 1.15 -7.71 -1.44
N LEU A 344 1.83 -6.74 -0.82
CA LEU A 344 3.15 -6.95 -0.21
C LEU A 344 3.11 -7.64 1.16
N VAL A 345 2.11 -7.33 2.00
CA VAL A 345 2.17 -7.67 3.44
C VAL A 345 0.91 -8.35 4.01
N ALA A 346 -0.19 -8.51 3.26
CA ALA A 346 -1.42 -9.12 3.78
C ALA A 346 -1.19 -10.56 4.26
N ALA A 347 -0.49 -11.38 3.48
CA ALA A 347 -0.20 -12.77 3.83
C ALA A 347 0.60 -12.95 5.14
N ILE A 348 1.32 -11.92 5.59
CA ILE A 348 2.03 -11.91 6.89
C ILE A 348 1.29 -11.11 7.98
N ASN A 349 0.12 -10.55 7.67
CA ASN A 349 -0.77 -9.82 8.58
C ASN A 349 -2.25 -10.26 8.45
N PRO A 350 -2.58 -11.53 8.74
CA PRO A 350 -3.93 -12.10 8.54
C PRO A 350 -5.04 -11.53 9.44
N SER A 351 -4.70 -10.64 10.38
CA SER A 351 -5.62 -10.08 11.38
C SER A 351 -6.00 -8.63 11.14
N ASP A 352 -5.45 -8.00 10.10
CA ASP A 352 -5.75 -6.61 9.74
C ASP A 352 -5.98 -6.41 8.24
N LEU A 353 -4.94 -6.44 7.41
CA LEU A 353 -5.00 -6.14 5.97
C LEU A 353 -5.74 -7.22 5.18
N ASP A 354 -5.54 -8.47 5.57
CA ASP A 354 -6.28 -9.62 5.05
C ASP A 354 -7.76 -9.64 5.49
N ALA A 355 -8.14 -8.79 6.45
CA ALA A 355 -9.51 -8.71 6.94
C ALA A 355 -10.27 -7.52 6.34
N LEU A 356 -9.72 -6.83 5.33
CA LEU A 356 -10.32 -5.63 4.75
C LEU A 356 -11.57 -5.93 3.92
N ASP A 357 -11.62 -7.08 3.26
CA ASP A 357 -12.77 -7.58 2.50
C ASP A 357 -13.74 -8.43 3.35
N GLU A 358 -13.41 -8.67 4.63
CA GLU A 358 -14.28 -9.38 5.55
C GLU A 358 -15.42 -8.51 6.10
N ASN A 359 -16.58 -9.13 6.32
CA ASN A 359 -17.78 -8.47 6.85
C ASN A 359 -17.66 -7.97 8.31
N LEU A 360 -16.53 -8.20 8.99
CA LEU A 360 -16.30 -7.75 10.36
C LEU A 360 -15.78 -6.30 10.37
N PRO A 361 -16.46 -5.34 11.03
CA PRO A 361 -15.94 -3.98 11.14
C PRO A 361 -14.58 -3.96 11.83
N LEU A 362 -13.65 -3.19 11.28
CA LEU A 362 -12.34 -2.97 11.91
C LEU A 362 -12.52 -2.27 13.27
N SER A 363 -11.72 -2.68 14.25
CA SER A 363 -11.64 -2.00 15.53
C SER A 363 -11.02 -0.61 15.37
N LYS A 364 -11.27 0.31 16.30
CA LYS A 364 -10.61 1.62 16.29
C LYS A 364 -9.10 1.46 16.36
N PHE A 365 -8.61 0.51 17.16
CA PHE A 365 -7.19 0.21 17.29
C PHE A 365 -6.56 -0.17 15.95
N THR A 366 -7.18 -1.11 15.22
CA THR A 366 -6.76 -1.49 13.87
C THR A 366 -6.79 -0.30 12.91
N MET A 367 -7.82 0.54 12.98
CA MET A 367 -7.90 1.76 12.16
C MET A 367 -6.81 2.77 12.48
N ASP A 368 -6.50 2.98 13.76
CA ASP A 368 -5.43 3.88 14.18
C ASP A 368 -4.08 3.40 13.61
N ASP A 369 -3.80 2.10 13.72
CA ASP A 369 -2.58 1.48 13.21
C ASP A 369 -2.49 1.54 11.68
N LEU A 370 -3.56 1.22 10.95
CA LEU A 370 -3.58 1.29 9.49
C LEU A 370 -3.40 2.73 8.98
N MET A 371 -4.08 3.69 9.59
CA MET A 371 -4.00 5.10 9.19
C MET A 371 -2.72 5.78 9.68
N GLY A 372 -2.07 5.21 10.69
CA GLY A 372 -0.88 5.74 11.33
C GLY A 372 -1.11 6.93 12.24
N ARG A 373 -2.38 7.23 12.53
CA ARG A 373 -2.83 8.32 13.40
C ARG A 373 -3.95 7.86 14.30
N GLN A 374 -4.05 8.41 15.50
CA GLN A 374 -5.19 8.15 16.38
C GLN A 374 -6.43 8.85 15.85
N LEU A 375 -7.42 8.06 15.43
CA LEU A 375 -8.76 8.58 15.15
C LEU A 375 -9.36 9.12 16.45
N ASN A 376 -10.13 10.19 16.36
CA ASN A 376 -10.98 10.57 17.48
C ASN A 376 -12.24 9.68 17.52
N PRO A 377 -12.94 9.58 18.67
CA PRO A 377 -14.15 8.75 18.76
C PRO A 377 -15.26 9.07 17.75
N ASN A 378 -15.39 10.33 17.30
CA ASN A 378 -16.39 10.71 16.30
C ASN A 378 -16.01 10.24 14.88
N GLU A 379 -14.72 10.28 14.53
CA GLU A 379 -14.22 9.72 13.28
C GLU A 379 -14.47 8.20 13.23
N TYR A 380 -14.20 7.50 14.35
CA TYR A 380 -14.47 6.07 14.43
C TYR A 380 -15.97 5.75 14.39
N GLN A 381 -16.81 6.51 15.10
CA GLN A 381 -18.27 6.37 15.01
C GLN A 381 -18.72 6.50 13.56
N TYR A 382 -18.20 7.48 12.83
CA TYR A 382 -18.57 7.69 11.44
C TYR A 382 -18.20 6.50 10.55
N LEU A 383 -17.00 5.94 10.70
CA LEU A 383 -16.63 4.71 9.99
C LEU A 383 -17.59 3.57 10.32
N PHE A 384 -17.84 3.34 11.61
CA PHE A 384 -18.70 2.26 12.07
C PHE A 384 -20.14 2.42 11.58
N GLU A 385 -20.71 3.63 11.60
CA GLU A 385 -22.06 3.91 11.09
C GLU A 385 -22.21 3.64 9.60
N ASN A 386 -21.15 3.83 8.83
CA ASN A 386 -21.15 3.64 7.38
C ASN A 386 -20.68 2.23 6.96
N ASN A 387 -20.24 1.41 7.91
CA ASN A 387 -19.94 0.00 7.64
C ASN A 387 -21.26 -0.78 7.41
N PRO A 388 -21.40 -1.49 6.27
CA PRO A 388 -22.63 -2.19 5.90
C PRO A 388 -23.09 -3.26 6.89
N ASN A 389 -22.18 -3.77 7.71
CA ASN A 389 -22.35 -4.88 8.62
C ASN A 389 -22.45 -4.45 10.09
N ALA A 390 -22.27 -3.16 10.40
CA ALA A 390 -22.20 -2.64 11.77
C ALA A 390 -23.42 -2.95 12.65
N PHE A 391 -24.60 -3.08 12.05
CA PHE A 391 -25.82 -3.43 12.79
C PHE A 391 -25.74 -4.81 13.49
N LEU A 392 -24.88 -5.72 13.00
CA LEU A 392 -24.61 -7.03 13.60
C LEU A 392 -23.73 -6.94 14.86
N TYR A 393 -23.07 -5.80 15.08
CA TYR A 393 -22.02 -5.62 16.06
C TYR A 393 -22.24 -4.42 16.99
N ILE A 394 -23.46 -3.89 17.06
CA ILE A 394 -23.81 -2.75 17.93
C ILE A 394 -23.47 -3.05 19.40
N SER A 395 -23.68 -4.29 19.85
CA SER A 395 -23.35 -4.71 21.22
C SER A 395 -21.86 -4.66 21.55
N GLU A 396 -21.00 -4.70 20.54
CA GLU A 396 -19.54 -4.69 20.69
C GLU A 396 -18.92 -3.34 20.34
N TYR A 397 -19.70 -2.36 19.90
CA TYR A 397 -19.20 -1.03 19.54
C TYR A 397 -18.30 -0.40 20.62
N GLN A 398 -18.71 -0.50 21.90
CA GLN A 398 -17.88 -0.02 23.01
C GLN A 398 -16.50 -0.71 23.03
N ARG A 399 -16.46 -2.02 22.81
CA ARG A 399 -15.21 -2.80 22.81
C ARG A 399 -14.35 -2.42 21.61
N PHE A 400 -14.94 -2.36 20.42
CA PHE A 400 -14.23 -1.92 19.21
C PHE A 400 -13.68 -0.49 19.32
N LEU A 401 -14.37 0.39 20.03
CA LEU A 401 -13.96 1.78 20.23
C LEU A 401 -12.82 1.94 21.26
N THR A 402 -12.72 1.03 22.25
CA THR A 402 -11.88 1.27 23.44
C THR A 402 -10.83 0.20 23.76
N GLU A 403 -10.96 -1.02 23.26
CA GLU A 403 -9.95 -2.07 23.46
C GLU A 403 -8.83 -1.93 22.41
N GLU A 404 -7.57 -2.05 22.85
CA GLU A 404 -6.37 -2.02 21.98
C GLU A 404 -6.09 -3.41 21.37
N VAL A 405 -7.09 -4.00 20.70
CA VAL A 405 -6.97 -5.30 20.03
C VAL A 405 -7.76 -5.32 18.71
N CYS A 406 -7.36 -6.18 17.77
CA CYS A 406 -8.08 -6.37 16.52
C CYS A 406 -9.51 -6.91 16.73
N ALA A 407 -10.41 -6.63 15.79
CA ALA A 407 -11.81 -7.05 15.88
C ALA A 407 -11.97 -8.57 15.98
N LYS A 408 -11.13 -9.35 15.28
CA LYS A 408 -11.11 -10.83 15.37
C LYS A 408 -10.79 -11.37 16.77
N ALA A 409 -10.09 -10.60 17.61
CA ALA A 409 -9.87 -10.95 19.01
C ALA A 409 -11.10 -10.67 19.91
N ILE A 410 -11.96 -9.75 19.48
CA ILE A 410 -13.21 -9.38 20.16
C ILE A 410 -14.34 -10.32 19.75
N ILE A 411 -14.43 -10.63 18.45
CA ILE A 411 -15.42 -11.50 17.81
C ILE A 411 -14.68 -12.68 17.15
N PRO A 412 -14.75 -13.90 17.73
CA PRO A 412 -14.24 -15.09 17.07
C PRO A 412 -14.98 -15.37 15.75
N THR A 413 -14.29 -15.94 14.75
CA THR A 413 -14.85 -16.28 13.42
C THR A 413 -16.16 -17.08 13.52
N THR A 414 -16.24 -18.07 14.41
CA THR A 414 -17.47 -18.87 14.61
C THR A 414 -18.67 -18.04 15.08
N VAL A 415 -18.45 -16.94 15.81
CA VAL A 415 -19.50 -16.03 16.25
C VAL A 415 -19.93 -15.12 15.11
N GLN A 416 -18.97 -14.63 14.31
CA GLN A 416 -19.24 -13.87 13.10
C GLN A 416 -20.10 -14.68 12.10
N GLU A 417 -19.66 -15.87 11.73
CA GLU A 417 -20.38 -16.78 10.82
C GLU A 417 -21.83 -17.03 11.30
N ALA A 418 -22.00 -17.26 12.61
CA ALA A 418 -23.32 -17.48 13.21
C ALA A 418 -24.21 -16.22 13.14
N ARG A 419 -23.65 -15.01 13.19
CA ARG A 419 -24.40 -13.74 13.05
C ARG A 419 -24.80 -13.49 11.61
N GLU A 420 -23.87 -13.66 10.68
CA GLU A 420 -24.10 -13.49 9.25
C GLU A 420 -25.16 -14.47 8.75
N SER A 421 -25.04 -15.75 9.13
CA SER A 421 -26.05 -16.77 8.83
C SER A 421 -27.44 -16.39 9.33
N LYS A 422 -27.57 -15.91 10.58
CA LYS A 422 -28.84 -15.44 11.15
C LYS A 422 -29.39 -14.19 10.48
N ALA A 423 -28.50 -13.32 9.98
CA ALA A 423 -28.87 -12.12 9.26
C ALA A 423 -29.32 -12.42 7.81
N GLY A 424 -29.14 -13.66 7.35
CA GLY A 424 -29.56 -14.14 6.04
C GLY A 424 -28.49 -13.95 4.97
N TYR A 425 -27.22 -13.91 5.35
CA TYR A 425 -26.11 -13.87 4.40
C TYR A 425 -26.04 -15.23 3.70
N ILE A 426 -25.82 -15.20 2.38
CA ILE A 426 -25.65 -16.38 1.55
C ILE A 426 -24.28 -16.25 0.91
N GLU A 427 -23.37 -17.18 1.21
CA GLU A 427 -22.00 -17.16 0.68
C GLU A 427 -21.27 -15.82 0.96
N GLY A 428 -21.44 -15.27 2.16
CA GLY A 428 -20.83 -13.99 2.55
C GLY A 428 -21.54 -12.74 2.00
N ALA A 429 -22.44 -12.88 1.02
CA ALA A 429 -23.17 -11.76 0.45
C ALA A 429 -24.35 -11.32 1.33
N ARG A 430 -24.42 -10.02 1.61
CA ARG A 430 -25.49 -9.41 2.40
C ARG A 430 -26.79 -9.34 1.61
N PRO A 431 -27.96 -9.71 2.19
CA PRO A 431 -29.25 -9.45 1.56
C PRO A 431 -29.53 -7.93 1.51
N ASN A 432 -30.03 -7.45 0.38
CA ASN A 432 -30.32 -6.03 0.15
C ASN A 432 -31.31 -5.49 1.20
N ARG A 433 -30.79 -4.76 2.20
CA ARG A 433 -31.55 -4.23 3.34
C ARG A 433 -31.12 -2.80 3.64
N THR A 434 -32.10 -1.94 3.89
CA THR A 434 -31.85 -0.58 4.38
C THR A 434 -31.07 -0.64 5.68
N LEU A 435 -29.98 0.13 5.76
CA LEU A 435 -29.20 0.27 6.98
C LEU A 435 -30.08 0.91 8.06
N GLU A 436 -30.18 0.25 9.22
CA GLU A 436 -30.81 0.86 10.39
C GLU A 436 -29.98 2.08 10.80
N ALA A 437 -30.64 3.19 11.14
CA ALA A 437 -29.95 4.34 11.71
C ALA A 437 -29.44 3.99 13.12
N ILE A 438 -28.21 3.49 13.21
CA ILE A 438 -27.61 3.05 14.48
C ILE A 438 -27.03 4.23 15.27
N GLY A 439 -26.75 5.37 14.63
CA GLY A 439 -26.05 6.49 15.25
C GLY A 439 -26.59 6.97 16.59
N PRO A 440 -27.91 7.17 16.77
CA PRO A 440 -28.48 7.54 18.07
C PRO A 440 -28.19 6.53 19.20
N LYS A 441 -28.00 5.24 18.87
CA LYS A 441 -27.62 4.19 19.84
C LYS A 441 -26.14 4.30 20.24
N LEU A 442 -25.30 4.79 19.33
CA LEU A 442 -23.85 4.88 19.52
C LEU A 442 -23.41 6.19 20.19
N SER A 443 -24.12 7.30 19.93
CA SER A 443 -23.73 8.65 20.38
C SER A 443 -23.38 8.74 21.86
N LYS A 444 -24.16 8.09 22.75
CA LYS A 444 -23.87 8.12 24.19
C LYS A 444 -22.52 7.47 24.53
N ILE A 445 -22.19 6.35 23.89
CA ILE A 445 -20.90 5.67 24.06
C ILE A 445 -19.78 6.54 23.51
N THR A 446 -19.99 7.12 22.32
CA THR A 446 -18.99 7.99 21.69
C THR A 446 -18.74 9.26 22.50
N ASP A 447 -19.78 9.90 23.06
CA ASP A 447 -19.64 11.11 23.87
C ASP A 447 -18.83 10.84 25.15
N GLN A 448 -19.05 9.69 25.79
CA GLN A 448 -18.25 9.24 26.93
C GLN A 448 -16.79 9.01 26.54
N ALA A 449 -16.54 8.30 25.43
CA ALA A 449 -15.19 8.09 24.92
C ALA A 449 -14.51 9.39 24.50
N MET A 450 -15.25 10.34 23.92
CA MET A 450 -14.75 11.66 23.53
C MET A 450 -14.37 12.50 24.74
N THR A 451 -15.14 12.41 25.82
CA THR A 451 -14.81 13.07 27.09
C THR A 451 -13.51 12.52 27.67
N ALA A 452 -13.35 11.19 27.67
CA ALA A 452 -12.11 10.54 28.10
C ALA A 452 -10.91 10.90 27.19
N PHE A 453 -11.14 10.91 25.88
CA PHE A 453 -10.15 11.32 24.88
C PHE A 453 -9.67 12.75 25.16
N LYS A 454 -10.59 13.72 25.30
CA LYS A 454 -10.26 15.12 25.65
C LYS A 454 -9.54 15.25 26.99
N ALA A 455 -9.98 14.53 28.02
CA ALA A 455 -9.37 14.59 29.35
C ALA A 455 -7.90 14.13 29.32
N LYS A 456 -7.59 13.07 28.56
CA LYS A 456 -6.22 12.61 28.32
C LYS A 456 -5.32 13.71 27.75
N TYR A 457 -5.87 14.61 26.92
CA TYR A 457 -5.12 15.71 26.30
C TYR A 457 -5.10 16.98 27.15
N ALA A 458 -6.13 17.27 27.92
CA ALA A 458 -6.10 18.38 28.86
C ALA A 458 -4.99 18.21 29.92
N THR A 459 -4.60 16.96 30.22
CA THR A 459 -3.48 16.64 31.13
C THR A 459 -2.11 16.64 30.45
N LEU A 460 -2.06 16.57 29.12
CA LEU A 460 -0.84 16.83 28.36
C LEU A 460 -0.68 18.34 28.32
N ASP A 461 0.01 18.89 29.32
CA ASP A 461 0.21 20.32 29.49
C ASP A 461 1.03 20.90 28.33
N LEU A 462 0.34 21.28 27.26
CA LEU A 462 0.92 21.92 26.06
C LEU A 462 1.58 23.27 26.41
N SER A 463 1.28 23.85 27.58
CA SER A 463 1.80 25.15 28.01
C SER A 463 3.10 25.07 28.83
N ASN A 464 3.41 23.91 29.42
CA ASN A 464 4.65 23.69 30.17
C ASN A 464 5.79 23.05 29.36
N ASN A 465 5.59 22.80 28.07
CA ASN A 465 6.67 22.40 27.15
C ASN A 465 7.44 23.59 26.56
N ASN A 466 7.74 24.58 27.41
CA ASN A 466 8.83 25.52 27.13
C ASN A 466 10.17 24.82 27.44
N GLY A 467 10.65 23.98 26.51
CA GLY A 467 12.07 23.93 26.15
C GLY A 467 13.03 22.92 26.79
N ALA A 468 12.61 21.72 27.27
CA ALA A 468 13.63 20.73 27.69
C ALA A 468 13.30 19.23 27.61
N ALA A 469 12.05 18.78 27.37
CA ALA A 469 11.75 17.35 27.46
C ALA A 469 10.74 16.77 26.44
N ALA A 470 10.16 17.61 25.57
CA ALA A 470 9.24 17.14 24.53
C ALA A 470 9.59 17.63 23.11
N GLU A 471 10.63 18.46 22.98
CA GLU A 471 11.22 18.76 21.66
C GLU A 471 12.07 17.60 21.13
N ASP A 472 12.34 16.56 21.93
CA ASP A 472 13.33 15.53 21.60
C ASP A 472 12.92 14.49 20.55
N ASP A 473 11.67 14.40 20.09
CA ASP A 473 11.29 13.17 19.39
C ASP A 473 10.96 13.28 17.89
N ILE A 474 10.43 14.40 17.37
CA ILE A 474 10.08 14.48 15.93
C ILE A 474 10.35 15.87 15.34
N SER A 475 9.92 16.95 16.00
CA SER A 475 10.09 18.32 15.47
C SER A 475 11.56 18.81 15.47
N ALA A 476 12.36 18.45 16.49
CA ALA A 476 13.81 18.73 16.50
C ALA A 476 14.58 17.88 15.48
N GLN A 477 14.14 16.66 15.21
CA GLN A 477 14.76 15.76 14.22
C GLN A 477 14.51 16.24 12.78
N MET A 478 13.31 16.75 12.48
CA MET A 478 13.00 17.35 11.18
C MET A 478 13.71 18.70 10.96
N SER A 479 13.89 19.50 12.01
CA SER A 479 14.60 20.78 11.91
C SER A 479 16.13 20.64 11.85
N ALA A 480 16.72 19.57 12.37
CA ALA A 480 18.15 19.26 12.20
C ALA A 480 18.51 18.91 10.74
N SER A 481 17.54 18.46 9.94
CA SER A 481 17.71 18.17 8.51
C SER A 481 17.66 19.44 7.63
N SER A 482 17.46 20.63 8.23
CA SER A 482 17.47 21.91 7.50
C SER A 482 18.88 22.50 7.29
N ILE A 483 19.95 21.70 7.34
CA ILE A 483 21.24 22.13 6.76
C ILE A 483 21.09 22.04 5.25
N ALA A 484 20.63 23.13 4.64
CA ALA A 484 20.72 23.32 3.21
C ALA A 484 22.12 22.90 2.73
N PRO A 485 22.25 22.02 1.71
CA PRO A 485 23.55 21.74 1.15
C PRO A 485 24.12 23.06 0.65
N LYS A 486 25.27 23.47 1.21
CA LYS A 486 26.10 24.49 0.58
C LYS A 486 26.31 24.03 -0.85
N ALA A 487 25.69 24.73 -1.79
CA ALA A 487 25.90 24.53 -3.22
C ALA A 487 27.41 24.57 -3.48
N VAL A 488 28.00 23.40 -3.68
CA VAL A 488 29.33 23.28 -4.28
C VAL A 488 29.09 23.53 -5.76
N PHE A 489 29.38 24.76 -6.20
CA PHE A 489 29.46 25.10 -7.60
C PHE A 489 30.41 24.12 -8.29
N MET A 490 29.86 23.25 -9.15
CA MET A 490 30.68 22.56 -10.15
C MET A 490 31.25 23.61 -11.12
N PRO A 491 32.54 23.55 -11.47
CA PRO A 491 33.08 24.41 -12.51
C PRO A 491 32.43 24.05 -13.87
N PRO A 492 32.24 25.03 -14.77
CA PRO A 492 31.71 24.77 -16.10
C PRO A 492 32.63 23.82 -16.88
N PRO A 493 32.08 23.02 -17.80
CA PRO A 493 32.87 22.13 -18.64
C PRO A 493 33.88 22.93 -19.49
N PRO A 494 35.06 22.36 -19.78
CA PRO A 494 36.07 23.04 -20.58
C PRO A 494 35.59 23.24 -22.02
N PRO A 495 35.98 24.35 -22.69
CA PRO A 495 35.64 24.58 -24.07
C PRO A 495 36.62 23.81 -24.97
N ASN A 496 36.15 22.78 -25.67
CA ASN A 496 36.83 22.24 -26.85
C ASN A 496 35.97 22.62 -28.06
N SER A 497 36.34 23.67 -28.79
CA SER A 497 37.39 23.70 -29.83
C SER A 497 36.99 22.88 -31.05
N ALA A 498 36.65 23.63 -32.09
CA ALA A 498 36.33 23.20 -33.44
C ALA A 498 37.41 22.33 -34.11
N LEU A 499 36.97 21.55 -35.10
CA LEU A 499 37.57 21.17 -36.40
C LEU A 499 36.78 19.93 -36.86
N ASN A 500 36.32 19.75 -38.11
CA ASN A 500 36.67 20.37 -39.37
C ASN A 500 35.57 20.02 -40.40
N THR A 501 35.05 21.01 -41.10
CA THR A 501 34.26 20.81 -42.34
C THR A 501 35.21 20.75 -43.53
N SER A 502 35.07 19.74 -44.39
CA SER A 502 35.42 19.84 -45.82
C SER A 502 34.75 18.73 -46.65
N ASN A 503 33.76 19.18 -47.44
CA ASN A 503 33.43 18.82 -48.83
C ASN A 503 33.80 17.44 -49.38
N MET A 504 32.80 16.73 -49.94
CA MET A 504 32.71 16.49 -51.39
C MET A 504 31.34 15.90 -51.80
N LEU A 505 30.66 16.68 -52.65
CA LEU A 505 29.81 16.34 -53.80
C LEU A 505 29.57 14.85 -54.16
N GLY A 506 28.35 14.51 -54.58
CA GLY A 506 28.14 13.51 -55.64
C GLY A 506 26.82 12.73 -55.69
N LEU A 507 25.78 13.37 -56.23
CA LEU A 507 24.78 12.86 -57.20
C LEU A 507 24.33 11.37 -57.26
N SER A 508 22.99 11.26 -57.34
CA SER A 508 22.14 10.37 -58.18
C SER A 508 21.98 8.87 -57.88
N LYS A 509 20.69 8.54 -57.64
CA LYS A 509 19.88 7.33 -57.92
C LYS A 509 20.32 6.47 -59.13
N PRO A 510 19.84 5.20 -59.28
CA PRO A 510 18.64 4.58 -58.68
C PRO A 510 18.89 3.68 -57.47
#